data_AF-A0A2H6F0E9-F1
#
_entry.id   AF-A0A2H6F0E9-F1
#
_cell.length_a   1.000
_cell.length_b   1.000
_cell.length_c   1.000
_cell.angle_alpha   90.00
_cell.angle_beta   90.00
_cell.angle_gamma   90.00
#
_symmetry.space_group_name_H-M   'P 1'
#
loop_
_entity.id
_entity.type
_entity.pdbx_description
1 polymer ?
#
loop_
_entity_poly.entity_id
_entity_poly.type
_entity_poly.pdbx_seq_one_letter_code
_entity_poly.pdbx_strand_id
1 'polypeptide(L)'
;MNYDRENDFFNSEWADAGTGCEACHGPGSNHVKAASEYFDYEKETIVNPARLPWRLRAMVCGQCHSRGVSTAAVSPYREGFPERYGYASGFVPGKALYLFYVDKPGEKQTGPLQYNEWKESGHAKAGIMCTDCHSVHRVSASEVMGAGETVQTSQTKLIADNLCMDCHKTLKRRGVHRIHTFGSCIACHMPRVKGDKHSHTFAFISPAETVKAGGLDKQQNSCNNCHHHKDTPPENLVEFLNAVKMADMPKPYTVHGK
;
A
#
# COMPACT_ATOMS: atom_id res chain seq x y z
N MET A 1 -10.33 -19.75 16.96
CA MET A 1 -11.42 -18.91 17.50
C MET A 1 -12.54 -19.87 17.91
N ASN A 2 -12.86 -19.96 19.20
CA ASN A 2 -13.87 -20.91 19.70
C ASN A 2 -15.19 -20.18 19.87
N TYR A 3 -16.01 -20.18 18.83
CA TYR A 3 -17.31 -19.52 18.87
C TYR A 3 -18.32 -20.37 19.67
N ASP A 4 -18.92 -19.77 20.70
CA ASP A 4 -20.04 -20.33 21.45
C ASP A 4 -21.35 -19.83 20.85
N ARG A 5 -22.11 -20.76 20.28
CA ARG A 5 -23.38 -20.48 19.59
C ARG A 5 -24.53 -20.20 20.56
N GLU A 6 -24.51 -20.80 21.75
CA GLU A 6 -25.60 -20.62 22.73
C GLU A 6 -25.55 -19.22 23.35
N ASN A 7 -24.35 -18.68 23.53
CA ASN A 7 -24.12 -17.41 24.20
C ASN A 7 -23.74 -16.23 23.27
N ASP A 8 -23.73 -16.43 21.95
CA ASP A 8 -23.37 -15.42 20.92
C ASP A 8 -22.01 -14.75 21.19
N PHE A 9 -20.99 -15.53 21.57
CA PHE A 9 -19.68 -15.00 21.97
C PHE A 9 -18.50 -15.84 21.47
N PHE A 10 -17.37 -15.21 21.19
CA PHE A 10 -16.12 -15.89 20.86
C PHE A 10 -15.28 -16.09 22.13
N ASN A 11 -15.15 -17.33 22.60
CA ASN A 11 -14.18 -17.70 23.62
C ASN A 11 -12.77 -17.76 22.99
N SER A 12 -12.16 -16.59 22.82
CA SER A 12 -10.84 -16.43 22.22
C SER A 12 -10.03 -15.40 22.97
N GLU A 13 -8.75 -15.71 23.16
CA GLU A 13 -7.77 -14.79 23.72
C GLU A 13 -6.83 -14.30 22.62
N TRP A 14 -6.28 -13.11 22.80
CA TRP A 14 -5.24 -12.58 21.92
C TRP A 14 -3.91 -13.25 22.25
N ALA A 15 -3.34 -13.99 21.29
CA ALA A 15 -2.01 -14.57 21.44
C ALA A 15 -0.89 -13.50 21.40
N ASP A 16 -1.10 -12.43 20.62
CA ASP A 16 -0.14 -11.33 20.44
C ASP A 16 -0.84 -9.97 20.47
N ALA A 17 -0.13 -8.96 20.98
CA ALA A 17 -0.53 -7.57 20.89
C ALA A 17 -0.15 -7.00 19.51
N GLY A 18 -1.09 -7.03 18.56
CA GLY A 18 -0.90 -6.46 17.22
C GLY A 18 -0.16 -7.40 16.26
N THR A 19 0.58 -6.83 15.31
CA THR A 19 1.34 -7.62 14.31
C THR A 19 2.64 -8.15 14.92
N GLY A 20 2.59 -9.39 15.44
CA GLY A 20 3.75 -10.10 15.99
C GLY A 20 4.69 -10.67 14.93
N CYS A 21 5.82 -11.25 15.38
CA CYS A 21 6.87 -11.82 14.52
C CYS A 21 6.30 -12.86 13.54
N GLU A 22 5.43 -13.74 14.03
CA GLU A 22 4.89 -14.87 13.28
C GLU A 22 3.95 -14.44 12.15
N ALA A 23 3.39 -13.23 12.19
CA ALA A 23 2.59 -12.70 11.09
C ALA A 23 3.42 -12.58 9.80
N CYS A 24 4.72 -12.29 9.91
CA CYS A 24 5.62 -12.16 8.76
C CYS A 24 6.56 -13.36 8.58
N HIS A 25 6.90 -14.03 9.68
CA HIS A 25 7.89 -15.11 9.72
C HIS A 25 7.27 -16.51 9.82
N GLY A 26 5.94 -16.60 9.95
CA GLY A 26 5.22 -17.86 10.17
C GLY A 26 5.40 -18.41 11.59
N PRO A 27 4.78 -19.56 11.92
CA PRO A 27 4.87 -20.17 13.24
C PRO A 27 6.32 -20.46 13.64
N GLY A 28 6.74 -19.93 14.79
CA GLY A 28 8.10 -20.01 15.32
C GLY A 28 8.36 -21.20 16.24
N SER A 29 7.37 -22.08 16.46
CA SER A 29 7.51 -23.23 17.37
C SER A 29 8.68 -24.15 17.02
N ASN A 30 8.91 -24.42 15.74
CA ASN A 30 10.06 -25.20 15.29
C ASN A 30 11.39 -24.46 15.51
N HIS A 31 11.39 -23.13 15.39
CA HIS A 31 12.57 -22.29 15.65
C HIS A 31 12.95 -22.26 17.11
N VAL A 32 11.99 -22.11 18.02
CA VAL A 32 12.26 -22.19 19.46
C VAL A 32 12.78 -23.57 19.84
N LYS A 33 12.17 -24.64 19.30
CA LYS A 33 12.65 -26.02 19.54
C LYS A 33 14.07 -26.22 19.01
N ALA A 34 14.33 -25.84 17.76
CA ALA A 34 15.65 -25.98 17.15
C ALA A 34 16.70 -25.12 17.87
N ALA A 35 16.36 -23.92 18.36
CA ALA A 35 17.28 -23.10 19.14
C ALA A 35 17.70 -23.80 20.45
N SER A 36 16.80 -24.61 21.04
CA SER A 36 17.09 -25.35 22.28
C SER A 36 17.87 -26.65 22.07
N GLU A 37 17.77 -27.27 20.89
CA GLU A 37 18.36 -28.60 20.60
C GLU A 37 19.54 -28.56 19.60
N TYR A 38 19.54 -27.60 18.67
CA TYR A 38 20.40 -27.52 17.48
C TYR A 38 20.72 -26.06 17.10
N PHE A 39 21.23 -25.27 18.05
CA PHE A 39 21.39 -23.80 17.96
C PHE A 39 21.99 -23.27 16.64
N ASP A 40 22.75 -24.05 15.88
CA ASP A 40 23.33 -23.62 14.60
C ASP A 40 22.37 -23.65 13.39
N TYR A 41 21.22 -24.33 13.49
CA TYR A 41 20.27 -24.55 12.39
C TYR A 41 18.88 -23.97 12.63
N GLU A 42 18.66 -23.33 13.77
CA GLU A 42 17.40 -22.73 14.18
C GLU A 42 16.85 -21.69 13.19
N LYS A 43 17.73 -20.93 12.54
CA LYS A 43 17.38 -19.92 11.52
C LYS A 43 16.78 -20.53 10.25
N GLU A 44 17.00 -21.81 9.99
CA GLU A 44 16.46 -22.51 8.82
C GLU A 44 15.01 -22.98 9.03
N THR A 45 14.59 -23.06 10.29
CA THR A 45 13.26 -23.57 10.68
C THR A 45 12.18 -22.49 10.79
N ILE A 46 12.52 -21.24 10.45
CA ILE A 46 11.59 -20.11 10.40
C ILE A 46 11.73 -19.38 9.07
N VAL A 47 10.61 -18.89 8.53
CA VAL A 47 10.64 -18.18 7.26
C VAL A 47 11.33 -16.84 7.45
N ASN A 48 12.26 -16.52 6.57
CA ASN A 48 12.80 -15.18 6.44
C ASN A 48 12.32 -14.58 5.10
N PRO A 49 11.43 -13.56 5.11
CA PRO A 49 10.96 -12.93 3.89
C PRO A 49 12.06 -12.42 2.96
N ALA A 50 13.23 -12.04 3.48
CA ALA A 50 14.36 -11.61 2.66
C ALA A 50 14.99 -12.73 1.82
N ARG A 51 14.78 -14.00 2.21
CA ARG A 51 15.26 -15.20 1.50
C ARG A 51 14.21 -15.79 0.55
N LEU A 52 12.98 -15.26 0.55
CA LEU A 52 11.93 -15.74 -0.35
C LEU A 52 12.12 -15.19 -1.78
N PRO A 53 11.69 -15.94 -2.81
CA PRO A 53 11.48 -15.38 -4.14
C PRO A 53 10.63 -14.11 -4.05
N TRP A 54 11.00 -13.07 -4.80
CA TRP A 54 10.48 -11.72 -4.62
C TRP A 54 8.94 -11.63 -4.59
N ARG A 55 8.23 -12.41 -5.42
CA ARG A 55 6.76 -12.43 -5.41
C ARG A 55 6.18 -13.00 -4.11
N LEU A 56 6.79 -14.05 -3.55
CA LEU A 56 6.40 -14.61 -2.27
C LEU A 56 6.73 -13.66 -1.11
N ARG A 57 7.84 -12.91 -1.21
CA ARG A 57 8.18 -11.85 -0.25
C ARG A 57 7.07 -10.78 -0.18
N ALA A 58 6.60 -10.29 -1.32
CA ALA A 58 5.54 -9.28 -1.36
C ALA A 58 4.18 -9.81 -0.87
N MET A 59 3.90 -11.09 -1.08
CA MET A 59 2.67 -11.74 -0.61
C MET A 59 2.52 -11.75 0.91
N VAL A 60 3.62 -11.69 1.67
CA VAL A 60 3.58 -11.50 3.13
C VAL A 60 2.91 -10.17 3.49
N CYS A 61 3.18 -9.10 2.76
CA CYS A 61 2.51 -7.81 2.96
C CYS A 61 1.05 -7.86 2.45
N GLY A 62 0.85 -8.55 1.33
CA GLY A 62 -0.45 -8.71 0.69
C GLY A 62 -1.51 -9.39 1.56
N GLN A 63 -1.12 -10.17 2.57
CA GLN A 63 -2.08 -10.83 3.46
C GLN A 63 -2.98 -9.84 4.23
N CYS A 64 -2.52 -8.60 4.42
CA CYS A 64 -3.25 -7.53 5.11
C CYS A 64 -3.41 -6.28 4.25
N HIS A 65 -2.40 -5.92 3.45
CA HIS A 65 -2.41 -4.72 2.62
C HIS A 65 -3.12 -4.92 1.28
N SER A 66 -4.16 -5.75 1.26
CA SER A 66 -4.95 -6.01 0.07
C SER A 66 -6.44 -6.02 0.34
N ARG A 67 -7.22 -5.85 -0.72
CA ARG A 67 -8.66 -6.08 -0.76
C ARG A 67 -8.95 -7.39 -1.49
N GLY A 68 -9.76 -8.22 -0.87
CA GLY A 68 -10.13 -9.52 -1.37
C GLY A 68 -10.98 -10.31 -0.39
N VAL A 69 -11.11 -11.59 -0.67
CA VAL A 69 -11.81 -12.55 0.19
C VAL A 69 -11.03 -13.84 0.28
N SER A 70 -11.13 -14.50 1.43
CA SER A 70 -10.49 -15.79 1.64
C SER A 70 -11.08 -16.88 0.74
N THR A 71 -10.23 -17.81 0.33
CA THR A 71 -10.68 -19.08 -0.27
C THR A 71 -11.34 -20.00 0.76
N ALA A 72 -11.12 -19.77 2.06
CA ALA A 72 -11.83 -20.45 3.14
C ALA A 72 -13.25 -19.90 3.30
N ALA A 73 -14.22 -20.81 3.41
CA ALA A 73 -15.59 -20.49 3.76
C ALA A 73 -15.72 -20.25 5.27
N VAL A 74 -16.66 -19.38 5.65
CA VAL A 74 -17.09 -19.19 7.03
C VAL A 74 -18.33 -20.04 7.24
N SER A 75 -18.42 -20.73 8.39
CA SER A 75 -19.65 -21.41 8.75
C SER A 75 -20.78 -20.38 8.92
N PRO A 76 -21.89 -20.48 8.16
CA PRO A 76 -22.96 -19.52 8.26
C PRO A 76 -23.58 -19.54 9.65
N TYR A 77 -23.57 -18.39 10.32
CA TYR A 77 -24.11 -18.25 11.68
C TYR A 77 -25.56 -17.76 11.69
N ARG A 78 -25.88 -16.79 10.82
CA ARG A 78 -27.22 -16.20 10.65
C ARG A 78 -27.41 -15.72 9.22
N GLU A 79 -28.66 -15.45 8.84
CA GLU A 79 -28.97 -14.84 7.55
C GLU A 79 -28.23 -13.51 7.38
N GLY A 80 -27.63 -13.30 6.20
CA GLY A 80 -26.80 -12.12 5.91
C GLY A 80 -25.38 -12.14 6.47
N PHE A 81 -24.92 -13.23 7.09
CA PHE A 81 -23.52 -13.37 7.51
C PHE A 81 -22.59 -13.61 6.30
N PRO A 82 -21.36 -13.06 6.28
CA PRO A 82 -20.44 -13.26 5.16
C PRO A 82 -20.10 -14.75 4.94
N GLU A 83 -20.10 -15.19 3.68
CA GLU A 83 -19.75 -16.57 3.31
C GLU A 83 -18.25 -16.87 3.43
N ARG A 84 -17.39 -15.84 3.45
CA ARG A 84 -15.94 -15.95 3.39
C ARG A 84 -15.28 -14.93 4.31
N TYR A 85 -14.08 -15.25 4.80
CA TYR A 85 -13.31 -14.34 5.64
C TYR A 85 -12.80 -13.14 4.83
N GLY A 86 -12.80 -11.95 5.43
CA GLY A 86 -12.22 -10.73 4.84
C GLY A 86 -10.69 -10.68 4.89
N TYR A 87 -10.03 -11.64 5.55
CA TYR A 87 -8.58 -11.77 5.67
C TYR A 87 -8.11 -13.12 5.11
N ALA A 88 -6.80 -13.28 4.87
CA ALA A 88 -6.21 -14.49 4.32
C ALA A 88 -6.18 -15.66 5.31
N SER A 89 -7.35 -16.22 5.65
CA SER A 89 -7.47 -17.33 6.60
C SER A 89 -6.62 -18.54 6.18
N GLY A 90 -5.84 -19.07 7.13
CA GLY A 90 -4.95 -20.22 6.91
C GLY A 90 -3.67 -19.91 6.12
N PHE A 91 -3.43 -18.66 5.72
CA PHE A 91 -2.19 -18.28 5.06
C PHE A 91 -0.99 -18.43 6.01
N VAL A 92 0.11 -18.94 5.46
CA VAL A 92 1.40 -19.05 6.15
C VAL A 92 2.45 -18.34 5.31
N PRO A 93 3.24 -17.40 5.87
CA PRO A 93 4.34 -16.75 5.16
C PRO A 93 5.25 -17.75 4.44
N GLY A 94 5.69 -17.40 3.23
CA GLY A 94 6.43 -18.31 2.35
C GLY A 94 5.55 -19.19 1.44
N LYS A 95 4.24 -19.27 1.68
CA LYS A 95 3.29 -19.83 0.72
C LYS A 95 2.77 -18.75 -0.24
N ALA A 96 2.15 -19.19 -1.33
CA ALA A 96 1.55 -18.28 -2.29
C ALA A 96 0.18 -17.79 -1.81
N LEU A 97 0.04 -16.47 -1.59
CA LEU A 97 -1.17 -15.86 -1.02
C LEU A 97 -2.43 -16.15 -1.84
N TYR A 98 -2.33 -16.21 -3.17
CA TYR A 98 -3.49 -16.44 -4.05
C TYR A 98 -4.18 -17.81 -3.83
N LEU A 99 -3.55 -18.74 -3.12
CA LEU A 99 -4.17 -20.00 -2.71
C LEU A 99 -5.14 -19.82 -1.53
N PHE A 100 -4.98 -18.75 -0.76
CA PHE A 100 -5.69 -18.47 0.49
C PHE A 100 -6.61 -17.24 0.40
N TYR A 101 -6.32 -16.34 -0.55
CA TYR A 101 -6.98 -15.05 -0.66
C TYR A 101 -7.06 -14.60 -2.12
N VAL A 102 -8.26 -14.30 -2.57
CA VAL A 102 -8.54 -13.88 -3.94
C VAL A 102 -8.82 -12.39 -3.95
N ASP A 103 -8.06 -11.67 -4.78
CA ASP A 103 -8.27 -10.25 -5.07
C ASP A 103 -9.72 -9.96 -5.48
N LYS A 104 -10.34 -9.00 -4.80
CA LYS A 104 -11.63 -8.43 -5.17
C LYS A 104 -11.66 -6.91 -5.01
N PRO A 105 -10.78 -6.18 -5.70
CA PRO A 105 -10.77 -4.72 -5.64
C PRO A 105 -12.05 -4.16 -6.28
N GLY A 106 -12.90 -3.50 -5.50
CA GLY A 106 -14.11 -2.80 -6.01
C GLY A 106 -15.45 -3.27 -5.45
N GLU A 107 -15.51 -4.40 -4.76
CA GLU A 107 -16.64 -4.68 -3.87
C GLU A 107 -16.61 -3.71 -2.68
N LYS A 108 -17.73 -3.50 -1.96
CA LYS A 108 -17.81 -2.65 -0.75
C LYS A 108 -16.96 -3.23 0.40
N GLN A 109 -15.67 -3.31 0.19
CA GLN A 109 -14.69 -3.84 1.11
C GLN A 109 -13.90 -2.67 1.67
N THR A 110 -14.06 -2.46 2.97
CA THR A 110 -13.28 -1.53 3.76
C THR A 110 -11.94 -2.21 4.07
N GLY A 111 -10.86 -1.77 3.43
CA GLY A 111 -9.53 -2.35 3.66
C GLY A 111 -8.45 -1.66 2.82
N PRO A 112 -7.17 -1.91 3.07
CA PRO A 112 -6.09 -1.28 2.32
C PRO A 112 -5.93 -1.89 0.91
N LEU A 113 -5.63 -1.07 -0.12
CA LEU A 113 -5.48 -1.52 -1.51
C LEU A 113 -4.02 -1.62 -2.01
N GLN A 114 -3.03 -1.33 -1.15
CA GLN A 114 -1.66 -1.05 -1.61
C GLN A 114 -1.01 -2.22 -2.35
N TYR A 115 -1.20 -3.45 -1.91
CA TYR A 115 -0.66 -4.63 -2.59
C TYR A 115 -1.33 -4.88 -3.94
N ASN A 116 -2.66 -4.71 -4.03
CA ASN A 116 -3.38 -4.87 -5.30
C ASN A 116 -2.86 -3.86 -6.33
N GLU A 117 -2.70 -2.59 -5.95
CA GLU A 117 -2.16 -1.54 -6.83
C GLU A 117 -0.68 -1.76 -7.16
N TRP A 118 0.12 -2.13 -6.17
CA TRP A 118 1.56 -2.37 -6.36
C TRP A 118 1.79 -3.44 -7.42
N LYS A 119 1.01 -4.53 -7.44
CA LYS A 119 1.14 -5.61 -8.45
C LYS A 119 1.06 -5.10 -9.89
N GLU A 120 0.26 -4.07 -10.13
CA GLU A 120 0.06 -3.48 -11.47
C GLU A 120 1.12 -2.42 -11.82
N SER A 121 1.90 -1.97 -10.84
CA SER A 121 2.85 -0.88 -10.98
C SER A 121 4.10 -1.25 -11.79
N GLY A 122 4.78 -0.22 -12.32
CA GLY A 122 6.11 -0.37 -12.90
C GLY A 122 7.16 -0.86 -11.90
N HIS A 123 7.01 -0.52 -10.62
CA HIS A 123 7.90 -0.96 -9.53
C HIS A 123 7.84 -2.47 -9.33
N ALA A 124 6.65 -3.07 -9.28
CA ALA A 124 6.52 -4.52 -9.20
C ALA A 124 7.13 -5.23 -10.41
N LYS A 125 6.93 -4.68 -11.62
CA LYS A 125 7.53 -5.23 -12.85
C LYS A 125 9.06 -5.16 -12.83
N ALA A 126 9.63 -4.12 -12.23
CA ALA A 126 11.07 -3.94 -12.03
C ALA A 126 11.64 -4.73 -10.84
N GLY A 127 10.81 -5.48 -10.09
CA GLY A 127 11.27 -6.23 -8.93
C GLY A 127 11.51 -5.39 -7.67
N ILE A 128 10.98 -4.17 -7.61
CA ILE A 128 11.01 -3.30 -6.42
C ILE A 128 9.84 -3.66 -5.49
N MET A 129 10.15 -4.00 -4.25
CA MET A 129 9.25 -4.54 -3.24
C MET A 129 8.88 -3.50 -2.18
N CYS A 130 7.88 -3.83 -1.37
CA CYS A 130 7.45 -3.03 -0.21
C CYS A 130 8.63 -2.70 0.71
N THR A 131 9.49 -3.67 1.02
CA THR A 131 10.65 -3.54 1.90
C THR A 131 11.83 -2.80 1.28
N ASP A 132 11.78 -2.41 0.01
CA ASP A 132 12.79 -1.51 -0.56
C ASP A 132 12.48 -0.06 -0.14
N CYS A 133 11.19 0.25 0.05
CA CYS A 133 10.67 1.55 0.49
C CYS A 133 10.41 1.63 2.00
N HIS A 134 9.87 0.57 2.59
CA HIS A 134 9.43 0.52 3.98
C HIS A 134 10.42 -0.21 4.89
N SER A 135 10.54 0.28 6.13
CA SER A 135 11.12 -0.48 7.22
C SER A 135 10.05 -1.34 7.88
N VAL A 136 10.34 -2.62 8.07
CA VAL A 136 9.40 -3.61 8.62
C VAL A 136 9.71 -4.01 10.05
N HIS A 137 10.89 -3.65 10.54
CA HIS A 137 11.25 -3.70 11.94
C HIS A 137 11.43 -2.26 12.44
N ARG A 138 11.33 -2.05 13.75
CA ARG A 138 11.49 -0.72 14.35
C ARG A 138 12.77 -0.08 13.81
N VAL A 139 12.61 1.01 13.06
CA VAL A 139 13.64 2.03 12.90
C VAL A 139 13.44 2.98 14.05
N SER A 140 14.46 3.20 14.87
CA SER A 140 14.38 4.33 15.78
C SER A 140 14.26 5.61 14.95
N ALA A 141 13.55 6.63 15.46
CA ALA A 141 13.53 7.95 14.83
C ALA A 141 14.96 8.52 14.65
N SER A 142 15.94 8.04 15.44
CA SER A 142 17.36 8.39 15.32
C SER A 142 18.09 7.70 14.15
N GLU A 143 17.63 6.54 13.66
CA GLU A 143 18.24 5.83 12.52
C GLU A 143 17.79 6.40 11.17
N VAL A 144 16.62 7.04 11.11
CA VAL A 144 16.13 7.75 9.93
C VAL A 144 16.60 9.21 10.02
N MET A 145 17.83 9.48 9.59
CA MET A 145 18.49 10.79 9.74
C MET A 145 17.55 11.99 9.49
N GLY A 146 17.46 12.87 10.50
CA GLY A 146 17.00 14.26 10.37
C GLY A 146 15.61 14.60 10.92
N ALA A 147 14.84 13.62 11.42
CA ALA A 147 13.56 13.89 12.07
C ALA A 147 13.72 13.81 13.59
N GLY A 148 13.84 14.96 14.27
CA GLY A 148 13.73 14.99 15.74
C GLY A 148 12.43 14.32 16.17
N GLU A 149 12.50 13.41 17.15
CA GLU A 149 11.41 12.70 17.90
C GLU A 149 10.12 12.30 17.15
N THR A 150 10.08 12.37 15.83
CA THR A 150 8.90 12.10 15.03
C THR A 150 9.09 10.73 14.40
N VAL A 151 8.45 9.75 15.01
CA VAL A 151 8.25 8.42 14.42
C VAL A 151 7.65 8.64 13.03
N GLN A 152 8.36 8.22 11.97
CA GLN A 152 7.77 8.21 10.63
C GLN A 152 6.55 7.27 10.65
N THR A 153 5.36 7.86 10.67
CA THR A 153 4.08 7.12 10.73
C THR A 153 3.84 6.26 9.49
N SER A 154 4.51 6.57 8.38
CA SER A 154 4.54 5.79 7.14
C SER A 154 5.52 4.61 7.18
N GLN A 155 6.38 4.51 8.21
CA GLN A 155 7.44 3.49 8.33
C GLN A 155 8.27 3.36 7.05
N THR A 156 8.54 4.46 6.37
CA THR A 156 9.43 4.51 5.21
C THR A 156 10.89 4.49 5.67
N LYS A 157 11.81 4.01 4.85
CA LYS A 157 13.25 4.01 5.19
C LYS A 157 13.86 5.40 5.19
N LEU A 158 13.30 6.30 4.37
CA LEU A 158 13.69 7.69 4.23
C LEU A 158 12.43 8.56 4.14
N ILE A 159 12.58 9.87 4.34
CA ILE A 159 11.51 10.82 4.02
C ILE A 159 11.12 10.72 2.53
N ALA A 160 9.85 10.93 2.24
CA ALA A 160 9.22 10.52 0.98
C ALA A 160 10.00 10.90 -0.30
N ASP A 161 10.39 12.15 -0.47
CA ASP A 161 11.06 12.58 -1.70
C ASP A 161 12.49 12.01 -1.81
N ASN A 162 13.22 11.90 -0.70
CA ASN A 162 14.56 11.30 -0.69
C ASN A 162 14.49 9.82 -1.08
N LEU A 163 13.47 9.11 -0.60
CA LEU A 163 13.24 7.72 -0.95
C LEU A 163 13.07 7.51 -2.45
N CYS A 164 12.24 8.33 -3.09
CA CYS A 164 12.04 8.26 -4.54
C CYS A 164 13.33 8.59 -5.29
N MET A 165 14.04 9.61 -4.82
CA MET A 165 15.27 10.11 -5.44
C MET A 165 16.44 9.15 -5.33
N ASP A 166 16.41 8.11 -4.49
CA ASP A 166 17.47 7.08 -4.46
C ASP A 166 17.60 6.30 -5.76
N CYS A 167 16.49 6.10 -6.46
CA CYS A 167 16.48 5.49 -7.79
C CYS A 167 16.19 6.52 -8.89
N HIS A 168 15.29 7.48 -8.65
CA HIS A 168 14.86 8.45 -9.66
C HIS A 168 15.77 9.68 -9.72
N LYS A 169 17.08 9.48 -9.91
CA LYS A 169 18.09 10.55 -9.92
C LYS A 169 17.90 11.55 -11.07
N THR A 170 17.30 11.12 -12.18
CA THR A 170 17.08 11.98 -13.36
C THR A 170 15.67 12.57 -13.34
N LEU A 171 15.49 13.66 -12.61
CA LEU A 171 14.27 14.47 -12.70
C LEU A 171 14.38 15.45 -13.88
N LYS A 172 13.53 15.24 -14.88
CA LYS A 172 13.31 16.24 -15.93
C LYS A 172 12.58 17.43 -15.30
N ARG A 173 13.32 18.47 -14.89
CA ARG A 173 12.81 19.77 -14.39
C ARG A 173 12.19 20.61 -15.52
N ARG A 174 11.29 20.00 -16.28
CA ARG A 174 10.58 20.54 -17.45
C ARG A 174 9.13 20.09 -17.44
N GLY A 175 8.25 20.84 -18.09
CA GLY A 175 6.81 20.59 -18.14
C GLY A 175 6.19 20.52 -16.75
N VAL A 176 5.47 19.41 -16.48
CA VAL A 176 4.64 19.23 -15.27
C VAL A 176 5.42 19.35 -13.97
N HIS A 177 6.70 18.96 -13.93
CA HIS A 177 7.55 19.10 -12.74
C HIS A 177 7.96 20.56 -12.43
N ARG A 178 7.67 21.54 -13.31
CA ARG A 178 7.88 22.98 -13.04
C ARG A 178 6.63 23.70 -12.54
N ILE A 179 5.47 23.04 -12.55
CA ILE A 179 4.19 23.67 -12.16
C ILE A 179 4.21 24.06 -10.68
N HIS A 180 4.94 23.30 -9.84
CA HIS A 180 5.11 23.62 -8.43
C HIS A 180 6.59 23.52 -8.05
N THR A 181 7.14 24.61 -7.49
CA THR A 181 8.52 24.67 -6.98
C THR A 181 8.76 23.73 -5.79
N PHE A 182 7.70 23.31 -5.10
CA PHE A 182 7.73 22.48 -3.88
C PHE A 182 6.85 21.22 -3.96
N GLY A 183 6.57 20.72 -5.17
CA GLY A 183 5.78 19.50 -5.34
C GLY A 183 6.52 18.26 -4.84
N SER A 184 5.98 17.57 -3.83
CA SER A 184 6.49 16.26 -3.39
C SER A 184 6.11 15.16 -4.38
N CYS A 185 6.99 14.15 -4.56
CA CYS A 185 6.76 13.02 -5.47
C CYS A 185 5.43 12.32 -5.16
N ILE A 186 5.17 12.07 -3.87
CA ILE A 186 4.00 11.32 -3.42
C ILE A 186 2.69 12.12 -3.58
N ALA A 187 2.75 13.45 -3.66
CA ALA A 187 1.56 14.27 -3.84
C ALA A 187 0.95 14.03 -5.23
N CYS A 188 1.79 13.88 -6.26
CA CYS A 188 1.33 13.67 -7.62
C CYS A 188 1.32 12.20 -8.05
N HIS A 189 2.30 11.41 -7.61
CA HIS A 189 2.47 10.02 -8.05
C HIS A 189 1.88 8.98 -7.11
N MET A 190 1.54 9.36 -5.88
CA MET A 190 0.86 8.48 -4.93
C MET A 190 -0.34 9.22 -4.30
N PRO A 191 -1.25 9.80 -5.11
CA PRO A 191 -2.36 10.58 -4.57
C PRO A 191 -3.23 9.70 -3.67
N ARG A 192 -3.90 10.33 -2.70
CA ARG A 192 -4.93 9.64 -1.92
C ARG A 192 -6.13 9.42 -2.84
N VAL A 193 -6.71 8.22 -2.81
CA VAL A 193 -7.93 7.91 -3.56
C VAL A 193 -9.06 7.63 -2.57
N LYS A 194 -10.30 7.89 -2.97
CA LYS A 194 -11.48 7.92 -2.09
C LYS A 194 -11.56 6.68 -1.21
N GLY A 195 -11.47 6.87 0.11
CA GLY A 195 -11.55 5.79 1.11
C GLY A 195 -10.25 5.00 1.32
N ASP A 196 -9.15 5.38 0.65
CA ASP A 196 -7.86 4.69 0.71
C ASP A 196 -6.73 5.61 1.16
N LYS A 197 -5.62 4.97 1.57
CA LYS A 197 -4.34 5.64 1.79
C LYS A 197 -3.74 6.07 0.43
N HIS A 198 -2.51 6.58 0.45
CA HIS A 198 -1.75 6.90 -0.77
C HIS A 198 -1.72 5.71 -1.75
N SER A 199 -2.05 5.97 -3.01
CA SER A 199 -2.03 4.95 -4.07
C SER A 199 -0.62 4.38 -4.27
N HIS A 200 -0.53 3.06 -4.39
CA HIS A 200 0.70 2.33 -4.70
C HIS A 200 0.76 1.89 -6.17
N THR A 201 0.01 2.53 -7.05
CA THR A 201 0.26 2.45 -8.50
C THR A 201 1.52 3.22 -8.89
N PHE A 202 1.93 4.20 -8.06
CA PHE A 202 3.03 5.16 -8.28
C PHE A 202 2.88 6.00 -9.56
N ALA A 203 1.71 5.94 -10.19
CA ALA A 203 1.40 6.62 -11.42
C ALA A 203 0.81 8.00 -11.12
N PHE A 204 1.18 8.97 -11.94
CA PHE A 204 0.43 10.23 -11.98
C PHE A 204 -0.98 9.94 -12.49
N ILE A 205 -1.99 10.24 -11.68
CA ILE A 205 -3.39 10.10 -12.08
C ILE A 205 -3.84 11.41 -12.73
N SER A 206 -3.94 11.41 -14.05
CA SER A 206 -4.30 12.59 -14.83
C SER A 206 -5.76 13.00 -14.59
N PRO A 207 -6.08 14.31 -14.52
CA PRO A 207 -7.45 14.82 -14.58
C PRO A 207 -8.25 14.30 -15.78
N ALA A 208 -7.58 13.94 -16.88
CA ALA A 208 -8.23 13.34 -18.05
C ALA A 208 -8.87 11.97 -17.74
N GLU A 209 -8.27 11.20 -16.82
CA GLU A 209 -8.85 9.92 -16.36
C GLU A 209 -10.13 10.16 -15.55
N THR A 210 -10.17 11.23 -14.74
CA THR A 210 -11.39 11.66 -14.04
C THR A 210 -12.49 12.05 -15.02
N VAL A 211 -12.17 12.86 -16.04
CA VAL A 211 -13.15 13.25 -17.08
C VAL A 211 -13.68 12.01 -17.80
N LYS A 212 -12.79 11.11 -18.24
CA LYS A 212 -13.16 9.86 -18.92
C LYS A 212 -14.01 8.93 -18.05
N ALA A 213 -13.73 8.86 -16.74
CA ALA A 213 -14.52 8.08 -15.81
C ALA A 213 -15.93 8.68 -15.59
N GLY A 214 -16.13 9.95 -15.91
CA GLY A 214 -17.39 10.67 -15.72
C GLY A 214 -17.49 11.35 -14.35
N GLY A 215 -16.37 11.86 -13.82
CA GLY A 215 -16.34 12.75 -12.66
C GLY A 215 -15.53 12.25 -11.46
N LEU A 216 -15.28 13.17 -10.52
CA LEU A 216 -14.43 12.96 -9.33
C LEU A 216 -14.95 11.87 -8.38
N ASP A 217 -16.27 11.62 -8.38
CA ASP A 217 -16.86 10.56 -7.57
C ASP A 217 -16.47 9.16 -8.01
N LYS A 218 -16.15 8.99 -9.30
CA LYS A 218 -15.78 7.71 -9.89
C LYS A 218 -14.27 7.52 -9.92
N GLN A 219 -13.52 8.58 -10.22
CA GLN A 219 -12.07 8.54 -10.24
C GLN A 219 -11.48 9.90 -9.82
N GLN A 220 -10.81 9.92 -8.68
CA GLN A 220 -10.04 11.10 -8.26
C GLN A 220 -8.72 11.17 -9.04
N ASN A 221 -8.19 12.39 -9.21
CA ASN A 221 -6.90 12.62 -9.85
C ASN A 221 -5.92 13.31 -8.91
N SER A 222 -4.66 13.36 -9.32
CA SER A 222 -3.58 13.91 -8.52
C SER A 222 -3.71 15.42 -8.23
N CYS A 223 -4.41 16.17 -9.08
CA CYS A 223 -4.56 17.61 -8.94
C CYS A 223 -5.67 17.96 -7.94
N ASN A 224 -6.88 17.42 -8.13
CA ASN A 224 -8.03 17.70 -7.27
C ASN A 224 -7.87 17.20 -5.82
N ASN A 225 -6.86 16.37 -5.55
CA ASN A 225 -6.47 15.98 -4.19
C ASN A 225 -5.73 17.08 -3.42
N CYS A 226 -5.30 18.16 -4.08
CA CYS A 226 -4.74 19.34 -3.44
C CYS A 226 -5.85 20.30 -3.00
N HIS A 227 -5.70 20.96 -1.84
CA HIS A 227 -6.72 21.87 -1.30
C HIS A 227 -7.11 22.99 -2.27
N HIS A 228 -6.15 23.50 -3.07
CA HIS A 228 -6.39 24.62 -3.98
C HIS A 228 -7.14 24.22 -5.25
N HIS A 229 -7.09 22.93 -5.60
CA HIS A 229 -7.76 22.39 -6.78
C HIS A 229 -8.99 21.56 -6.45
N LYS A 230 -9.38 21.46 -5.17
CA LYS A 230 -10.50 20.63 -4.71
C LYS A 230 -11.76 20.87 -5.54
N ASP A 231 -12.08 22.15 -5.78
CA ASP A 231 -13.30 22.57 -6.48
C ASP A 231 -13.02 23.01 -7.94
N THR A 232 -11.79 22.82 -8.43
CA THR A 232 -11.46 23.13 -9.83
C THR A 232 -12.02 22.03 -10.75
N PRO A 233 -12.80 22.38 -11.80
CA PRO A 233 -13.29 21.39 -12.76
C PRO A 233 -12.14 20.58 -13.39
N PRO A 234 -12.22 19.24 -13.45
CA PRO A 234 -11.19 18.40 -14.06
C PRO A 234 -10.85 18.80 -15.50
N GLU A 235 -11.82 19.29 -16.26
CA GLU A 235 -11.65 19.76 -17.64
C GLU A 235 -10.66 20.94 -17.73
N ASN A 236 -10.77 21.91 -16.83
CA ASN A 236 -9.85 23.05 -16.75
C ASN A 236 -8.43 22.59 -16.43
N LEU A 237 -8.30 21.58 -15.56
CA LEU A 237 -7.01 20.99 -15.21
C LEU A 237 -6.40 20.21 -16.38
N VAL A 238 -7.23 19.54 -17.20
CA VAL A 238 -6.79 18.90 -18.45
C VAL A 238 -6.26 19.95 -19.42
N GLU A 239 -7.00 21.03 -19.65
CA GLU A 239 -6.59 22.11 -20.55
C GLU A 239 -5.25 22.70 -20.12
N PHE A 240 -5.11 23.01 -18.83
CA PHE A 240 -3.87 23.51 -18.26
C PHE A 240 -2.70 22.54 -18.46
N LEU A 241 -2.87 21.25 -18.13
CA LEU A 241 -1.81 20.26 -18.29
C LEU A 241 -1.39 20.08 -19.75
N ASN A 242 -2.33 20.19 -20.69
CA ASN A 242 -2.03 20.16 -22.12
C ASN A 242 -1.20 21.38 -22.53
N ALA A 243 -1.57 22.57 -22.07
CA ALA A 243 -0.80 23.79 -22.32
C ALA A 243 0.63 23.70 -21.76
N VAL A 244 0.80 23.20 -20.53
CA VAL A 244 2.12 23.01 -19.90
C VAL A 244 2.99 22.04 -20.72
N LYS A 245 2.41 20.95 -21.22
CA LYS A 245 3.14 19.98 -22.05
C LYS A 245 3.60 20.56 -23.38
N MET A 246 2.77 21.39 -24.02
CA MET A 246 3.05 21.98 -25.33
C MET A 246 4.09 23.11 -25.24
N ALA A 247 4.04 23.92 -24.19
CA ALA A 247 4.82 25.16 -24.11
C ALA A 247 6.05 25.09 -23.20
N ASP A 248 6.29 23.98 -22.48
CA ASP A 248 7.34 23.86 -21.45
C ASP A 248 7.34 25.04 -20.42
N MET A 249 6.13 25.60 -20.21
CA MET A 249 5.79 26.82 -19.47
C MET A 249 6.60 28.08 -19.80
N PRO A 250 6.05 28.98 -20.65
CA PRO A 250 5.91 30.38 -20.24
C PRO A 250 4.67 31.11 -20.81
N LYS A 251 3.73 31.47 -19.91
CA LYS A 251 2.76 32.60 -19.89
C LYS A 251 1.84 32.34 -18.68
N PRO A 252 1.21 33.36 -18.05
CA PRO A 252 0.37 33.15 -16.88
C PRO A 252 -0.90 32.39 -17.30
N TYR A 253 -0.85 31.06 -17.25
CA TYR A 253 -2.01 30.21 -17.40
C TYR A 253 -2.75 30.17 -16.07
N THR A 254 -3.83 30.93 -15.97
CA THR A 254 -4.73 30.86 -14.83
C THR A 254 -5.58 29.60 -14.95
N VAL A 255 -5.24 28.57 -14.18
CA VAL A 255 -6.09 27.37 -14.00
C VAL A 255 -7.38 27.72 -13.25
N HIS A 256 -7.27 28.74 -12.41
CA HIS A 256 -8.35 29.35 -11.68
C HIS A 256 -8.82 30.52 -12.53
N GLY A 257 -9.87 30.32 -13.33
CA GLY A 257 -10.58 31.44 -13.94
C GLY A 257 -10.91 32.49 -12.87
N LYS A 258 -11.00 33.76 -13.26
CA LYS A 258 -11.51 34.80 -12.37
C LYS A 258 -12.91 34.47 -11.89
#